data_AF-A0A0F9ET49-F1
#
_entry.id   AF-A0A0F9ET49-F1
#
_cell.length_a   1.000
_cell.length_b   1.000
_cell.length_c   1.000
_cell.angle_alpha   90.00
_cell.angle_beta   90.00
_cell.angle_gamma   90.00
#
_symmetry.space_group_name_H-M   'P 1'
#
loop_
_entity.id
_entity.type
_entity.pdbx_description
1 polymer ?
#
loop_
_entity_poly.entity_id
_entity_poly.type
_entity_poly.pdbx_seq_one_letter_code
_entity_poly.pdbx_strand_id
1 'polypeptide(L)' 'MNITIATATFPQVLNFADYHDIDCFANDLNKVFDVKIRCAEVGFCGHYWGVFYIGRKPAKVVIDDLLDKAGFEPMWDEE' A
#
# COMPACT_ATOMS: atom_id res chain seq x y z
N MET A 1 13.30 5.67 30.34
CA MET A 1 12.21 5.53 29.35
C MET A 1 12.87 5.08 28.05
N ASN A 2 12.55 3.89 27.55
CA ASN A 2 12.98 3.49 26.20
C ASN A 2 12.09 4.20 25.20
N ILE A 3 12.68 5.03 24.34
CA ILE A 3 11.98 5.63 23.22
C ILE A 3 12.06 4.62 22.08
N THR A 4 10.93 4.04 21.68
CA THR A 4 10.82 3.24 20.46
C THR A 4 10.51 4.18 19.31
N ILE A 5 11.39 4.19 18.30
CA ILE A 5 11.18 4.96 17.07
C ILE A 5 10.55 4.01 16.05
N ALA A 6 9.34 4.33 15.58
CA ALA A 6 8.73 3.63 14.45
C ALA A 6 9.28 4.20 13.14
N THR A 7 9.68 3.33 12.21
CA THR A 7 10.13 3.71 10.87
C THR A 7 9.39 2.89 9.81
N ALA A 8 9.17 3.50 8.65
CA ALA A 8 8.54 2.86 7.49
C ALA A 8 9.14 3.41 6.20
N THR A 9 9.12 2.61 5.14
CA THR A 9 9.63 2.99 3.81
C THR A 9 8.46 3.22 2.87
N PHE A 10 8.51 4.28 2.06
CA PHE A 10 7.51 4.59 1.04
C PHE A 10 8.19 4.84 -0.32
N PRO A 11 7.55 4.48 -1.45
CA PRO A 11 6.25 3.80 -1.54
C PRO A 11 6.31 2.33 -1.10
N GLN A 12 5.17 1.80 -0.65
CA GLN A 12 5.00 0.39 -0.30
C GLN A 12 3.62 -0.11 -0.73
N VAL A 13 3.49 -1.42 -0.93
CA VAL A 13 2.21 -2.08 -1.22
C VAL A 13 1.87 -3.06 -0.11
N LEU A 14 0.59 -3.16 0.23
CA LEU A 14 0.06 -4.10 1.22
C LEU A 14 -1.28 -4.64 0.70
N ASN A 15 -1.66 -5.82 1.20
CA ASN A 15 -2.94 -6.44 0.87
C ASN A 15 -3.93 -6.38 2.05
N PHE A 16 -5.21 -6.38 1.70
CA PHE A 16 -6.34 -6.20 2.61
C PHE A 16 -7.51 -7.10 2.21
N ALA A 17 -8.34 -7.49 3.17
CA ALA A 17 -9.55 -8.25 2.90
C ALA A 17 -10.67 -7.37 2.30
N ASP A 18 -10.73 -6.10 2.71
CA ASP A 18 -11.68 -5.11 2.22
C ASP A 18 -10.91 -3.91 1.61
N TYR A 19 -11.39 -3.37 0.49
CA TYR A 19 -10.79 -2.20 -0.13
C TYR A 19 -10.93 -0.94 0.74
N HIS A 20 -11.96 -0.87 1.59
CA HIS A 20 -12.15 0.22 2.56
C HIS A 20 -11.01 0.28 3.58
N ASP A 21 -10.39 -0.86 3.90
CA ASP A 21 -9.29 -0.91 4.86
C ASP A 21 -8.04 -0.17 4.36
N ILE A 22 -7.88 -0.01 3.03
CA ILE A 22 -6.76 0.73 2.44
C ILE A 22 -6.79 2.20 2.91
N ASP A 23 -7.95 2.85 2.85
CA ASP A 23 -8.10 4.25 3.25
C ASP A 23 -8.04 4.41 4.79
N CYS A 24 -8.66 3.47 5.52
CA CYS A 24 -8.56 3.42 6.99
C CYS A 24 -7.10 3.30 7.45
N PHE A 25 -6.33 2.40 6.84
CA PHE A 25 -4.93 2.19 7.17
C PHE A 25 -4.07 3.41 6.86
N ALA A 26 -4.29 4.07 5.72
CA ALA A 26 -3.59 5.32 5.41
C ALA A 26 -3.86 6.42 6.45
N ASN A 27 -5.09 6.53 6.93
CA ASN A 27 -5.46 7.47 7.99
C ASN A 27 -4.76 7.15 9.31
N ASP A 28 -4.60 5.87 9.65
CA ASP A 28 -3.87 5.47 10.85
C ASP A 28 -2.38 5.72 10.74
N LEU A 29 -1.77 5.44 9.57
CA LEU A 29 -0.37 5.82 9.31
C LEU A 29 -0.15 7.33 9.44
N ASN A 30 -1.08 8.16 8.97
CA ASN A 30 -1.02 9.62 9.13
C ASN A 30 -0.95 10.04 10.60
N LYS A 31 -1.71 9.38 11.48
CA LYS A 31 -1.70 9.66 12.93
C LYS A 31 -0.39 9.22 13.60
N VAL A 32 0.21 8.13 13.12
CA VAL A 32 1.45 7.57 13.69
C VAL A 32 2.67 8.37 13.28
N PHE A 33 2.77 8.74 11.99
CA PHE A 33 3.96 9.35 11.42
C PHE A 33 3.91 10.88 11.31
N ASP A 34 2.75 11.50 11.60
CA ASP A 34 2.51 12.94 11.44
C ASP A 34 2.90 13.46 10.03
N VAL A 35 2.68 12.63 9.02
CA VAL A 35 2.98 12.92 7.61
C VAL A 35 1.78 12.53 6.77
N LYS A 36 1.47 13.31 5.73
CA LYS A 36 0.39 13.00 4.79
C LYS A 36 0.79 11.86 3.83
N ILE A 37 0.52 10.65 4.26
CA ILE A 37 0.55 9.43 3.47
C ILE A 37 -0.76 9.32 2.70
N ARG A 38 -0.61 9.09 1.39
CA ARG A 38 -1.71 8.90 0.46
C ARG A 38 -1.79 7.43 0.06
N CYS A 39 -2.96 7.00 -0.37
CA CYS A 39 -3.23 5.64 -0.79
C CYS A 39 -3.94 5.59 -2.15
N ALA A 40 -3.88 4.44 -2.80
CA ALA A 40 -4.75 4.07 -3.91
C ALA A 40 -4.84 2.55 -4.01
N GLU A 41 -6.01 2.02 -4.35
CA GLU A 41 -6.15 0.64 -4.79
C GLU A 41 -5.40 0.45 -6.14
N VAL A 42 -4.70 -0.67 -6.26
CA VAL A 42 -3.84 -0.99 -7.41
C VAL A 42 -4.06 -2.39 -7.98
N GLY A 43 -4.83 -3.25 -7.32
CA GLY A 43 -5.16 -4.57 -7.85
C GLY A 43 -6.02 -5.41 -6.91
N PHE A 44 -6.56 -6.51 -7.44
CA PHE A 44 -7.31 -7.52 -6.71
C PHE A 44 -6.87 -8.91 -7.17
N CYS A 45 -6.51 -9.78 -6.22
CA CYS A 45 -6.28 -11.21 -6.43
C CYS A 45 -6.58 -11.96 -5.12
N GLY A 46 -7.85 -12.26 -4.88
CA GLY A 46 -8.34 -12.81 -3.61
C GLY A 46 -8.31 -11.81 -2.43
N HIS A 47 -7.43 -10.81 -2.49
CA HIS A 47 -7.29 -9.68 -1.59
C HIS A 47 -7.13 -8.39 -2.40
N TYR A 48 -7.54 -7.26 -1.81
CA TYR A 48 -7.32 -5.93 -2.37
C TYR A 48 -5.90 -5.47 -2.08
N TRP A 49 -5.25 -4.86 -3.06
CA TRP A 49 -3.89 -4.34 -2.93
C TRP A 49 -3.92 -2.82 -2.97
N GLY A 50 -3.33 -2.20 -1.95
CA GLY A 50 -3.18 -0.75 -1.84
C GLY A 50 -1.72 -0.33 -1.95
N VAL A 51 -1.44 0.74 -2.69
CA VAL A 51 -0.14 1.43 -2.65
C VAL A 51 -0.22 2.62 -1.71
N PHE A 52 0.77 2.75 -0.83
CA PHE A 52 0.92 3.87 0.11
C PHE A 52 2.14 4.69 -0.25
N TYR A 53 2.02 6.01 -0.28
CA TYR A 53 3.08 6.89 -0.75
C TYR A 53 3.00 8.30 -0.16
N ILE A 54 4.15 8.98 -0.13
CA ILE A 54 4.26 10.39 0.27
C ILE A 54 4.46 11.24 -0.99
N GLY A 55 3.73 12.35 -1.10
CA GLY A 55 3.84 13.25 -2.26
C GLY A 55 3.07 12.77 -3.49
N ARG A 56 3.77 12.56 -4.61
CA ARG A 56 3.15 12.14 -5.89
C ARG A 56 2.95 10.63 -5.93
N LYS A 57 1.85 10.19 -6.57
CA LYS A 57 1.62 8.75 -6.81
C LYS A 57 2.80 8.19 -7.62
N PRO A 58 3.39 7.04 -7.23
CA PRO A 58 4.43 6.40 -8.01
C PRO A 58 3.95 6.06 -9.42
N ALA A 59 4.88 6.01 -10.37
CA ALA A 59 4.57 5.58 -11.73
C ALA A 59 4.09 4.13 -11.73
N LYS A 60 3.24 3.75 -12.70
CA LYS A 60 2.70 2.39 -12.82
C LYS A 60 3.78 1.32 -12.77
N VAL A 61 4.90 1.50 -13.49
CA VAL A 61 6.03 0.56 -13.48
C VAL A 61 6.63 0.33 -12.08
N VAL A 62 6.64 1.35 -11.21
CA VAL A 62 7.12 1.22 -9.84
C VAL A 62 6.11 0.46 -8.99
N ILE A 63 4.82 0.70 -9.21
CA ILE A 63 3.75 -0.03 -8.52
C ILE A 63 3.77 -1.51 -8.93
N ASP A 64 3.92 -1.79 -10.22
CA ASP A 64 3.97 -3.16 -10.75
C ASP A 64 5.20 -3.91 -10.20
N ASP A 65 6.37 -3.28 -10.12
CA ASP A 65 7.58 -3.86 -9.48
C ASP A 65 7.40 -4.11 -7.97
N LEU A 66 6.70 -3.21 -7.26
CA LEU A 66 6.37 -3.44 -5.85
C LEU A 66 5.38 -4.59 -5.65
N LEU A 67 4.38 -4.71 -6.53
CA LEU A 67 3.40 -5.79 -6.53
C LEU A 67 4.08 -7.14 -6.81
N ASP A 68 4.93 -7.22 -7.83
CA ASP A 68 5.72 -8.41 -8.15
C ASP A 68 6.56 -8.87 -6.96
N LYS A 69 7.30 -7.95 -6.34
CA LYS A 69 8.10 -8.23 -5.13
C LYS A 69 7.25 -8.66 -3.93
N ALA A 70 6.00 -8.24 -3.86
CA ALA A 70 5.08 -8.62 -2.80
C ALA A 70 4.32 -9.93 -3.08
N GLY A 71 4.54 -10.56 -4.23
CA GLY A 71 3.87 -11.81 -4.62
C GLY A 71 2.44 -11.58 -5.13
N PHE A 72 2.15 -10.42 -5.72
CA PHE A 72 0.90 -10.21 -6.42
C PHE A 72 0.87 -11.03 -7.71
N GLU A 73 -0.01 -12.01 -7.76
CA GLU A 73 -0.28 -12.80 -8.96
C GLU A 73 -1.60 -12.29 -9.56
N PRO A 74 -1.61 -11.56 -10.69
CA PRO A 74 -2.89 -11.19 -11.30
C PRO A 74 -3.65 -12.46 -11.65
N MET A 75 -4.89 -12.59 -11.17
CA MET A 75 -5.81 -13.59 -11.72
C MET A 75 -6.14 -13.14 -13.13
N TRP A 76 -5.46 -13.71 -14.11
CA TRP A 76 -5.92 -13.65 -15.49
C TRP A 76 -7.21 -14.44 -15.52
N ASP A 77 -8.32 -13.78 -15.87
CA ASP A 77 -9.48 -14.52 -16.35
C ASP A 77 -8.96 -15.38 -17.52
N GLU A 78 -8.98 -16.70 -17.36
CA GLU A 78 -8.85 -17.60 -18.51
C GLU A 78 -10.01 -17.23 -19.46
N GLU A 79 -9.70 -16.62 -20.60
CA GLU A 79 -10.65 -16.32 -21.69
C GLU A 79 -11.47 -17.54 -22.11
#